data_AF-A0A957PAR2-F1
#
_entry.id   AF-A0A957PAR2-F1
#
_cell.length_a   1.000
_cell.length_b   1.000
_cell.length_c   1.000
_cell.angle_alpha   90.00
_cell.angle_beta   90.00
_cell.angle_gamma   90.00
#
_symmetry.space_group_name_H-M   'P 1'
#
loop_
_entity.id
_entity.type
_entity.pdbx_description
1 polymer ?
#
loop_
_entity_poly.entity_id
_entity_poly.type
_entity_poly.pdbx_seq_one_letter_code
_entity_poly.pdbx_strand_id
1 'polypeptide(L)'
;MEATGVCRIRASQSGNEEYPAAAAVERSFTIRDFTKLDQTITFEPLLDKSLDESPFALTATATSNLPVSFNSATPNICAVSGNSVTLMAEGVCIIEAIQEGDATYNPAPIETRSFSVRGNTGPNPGTPTATPIPTGTPQPP
;
A
#
# COMPACT_ATOMS: atom_id res chain seq x y z
N MET A 1 0.44 18.31 -22.10
CA MET A 1 -0.68 19.18 -21.72
C MET A 1 -1.82 18.87 -22.64
N GLU A 2 -2.78 18.07 -22.19
CA GLU A 2 -4.03 17.89 -22.92
C GLU A 2 -4.83 19.19 -22.78
N ALA A 3 -5.22 19.79 -23.91
CA ALA A 3 -5.79 21.12 -23.92
C ALA A 3 -7.28 21.08 -23.58
N THR A 4 -7.66 21.78 -22.52
CA THR A 4 -9.06 22.14 -22.25
C THR A 4 -9.50 23.21 -23.24
N GLY A 5 -10.77 23.19 -23.64
CA GLY A 5 -11.27 24.18 -24.59
C GLY A 5 -12.36 23.66 -25.51
N VAL A 6 -12.78 24.50 -26.44
CA VAL A 6 -13.80 24.12 -27.42
C VAL A 6 -13.10 23.53 -28.65
N CYS A 7 -13.38 22.26 -28.94
CA CYS A 7 -13.01 21.67 -30.21
C CYS A 7 -14.06 22.05 -31.25
N ARG A 8 -13.64 22.74 -32.31
CA ARG A 8 -14.52 23.13 -33.42
C ARG A 8 -14.17 22.32 -34.66
N ILE A 9 -15.16 21.60 -35.17
CA ILE A 9 -15.07 20.86 -36.42
C ILE A 9 -15.84 21.65 -37.49
N ARG A 10 -15.16 21.96 -38.59
CA ARG A 10 -15.74 22.63 -39.76
C ARG A 10 -15.76 21.65 -40.92
N ALA A 11 -16.95 21.31 -41.39
CA ALA A 11 -17.13 20.62 -42.65
C ALA A 11 -17.32 21.67 -43.75
N SER A 12 -16.44 21.69 -44.74
CA SER A 12 -16.56 22.52 -45.93
C SER A 12 -16.48 21.66 -47.17
N GLN A 13 -17.35 21.93 -48.14
CA GLN A 13 -17.35 21.27 -49.43
C GLN A 13 -17.19 22.34 -50.51
N SER A 14 -16.12 22.23 -51.29
CA SER A 14 -15.92 23.08 -52.46
C SER A 14 -16.91 22.68 -53.55
N GLY A 15 -17.38 23.68 -54.30
CA GLY A 15 -18.23 23.48 -55.46
C GLY A 15 -17.44 22.94 -56.66
N ASN A 16 -18.15 22.76 -57.78
CA ASN A 16 -17.59 22.44 -59.09
C ASN A 16 -18.23 23.36 -60.16
N GLU A 17 -18.05 23.05 -61.44
CA GLU A 17 -18.57 23.86 -62.56
C GLU A 17 -20.11 23.95 -62.58
N GLU A 18 -20.79 22.95 -62.03
CA GLU A 18 -22.26 22.84 -62.05
C GLU A 18 -22.90 23.29 -60.72
N TYR A 19 -22.19 23.11 -59.59
CA TYR A 19 -22.72 23.37 -58.25
C TYR A 19 -21.86 24.35 -57.46
N PRO A 20 -22.45 25.39 -56.86
CA PRO A 20 -21.72 26.30 -55.98
C PRO A 20 -21.23 25.57 -54.72
N ALA A 21 -20.18 26.10 -54.09
CA ALA A 21 -19.68 25.57 -52.82
C ALA A 21 -20.79 25.57 -51.76
N ALA A 22 -20.94 24.46 -51.02
CA ALA A 22 -21.90 24.39 -49.94
C ALA A 22 -21.50 25.30 -48.77
N ALA A 23 -22.50 25.80 -48.06
CA ALA A 23 -22.29 26.49 -46.80
C ALA A 23 -21.55 25.57 -45.83
N ALA A 24 -20.43 26.04 -45.28
CA ALA A 24 -19.67 25.27 -44.32
C ALA A 24 -20.50 25.08 -43.04
N VAL A 25 -20.54 23.85 -42.54
CA VAL A 25 -21.21 23.52 -41.28
C VAL A 25 -20.16 23.44 -40.19
N GLU A 26 -20.39 24.19 -39.11
CA GLU A 26 -19.57 24.09 -37.91
C GLU A 26 -20.33 23.36 -36.82
N ARG A 27 -19.60 22.49 -36.11
CA ARG A 27 -20.04 21.83 -34.88
C ARG A 27 -18.96 22.01 -33.84
N SER A 28 -19.37 22.26 -32.61
CA SER A 28 -18.45 22.44 -31.50
C SER A 28 -18.85 21.56 -30.33
N PHE A 29 -17.86 21.06 -29.62
CA PHE A 29 -18.03 20.41 -28.33
C PHE A 29 -16.94 20.86 -27.37
N THR A 30 -17.26 20.87 -26.09
CA THR A 30 -16.33 21.33 -25.04
C THR A 30 -15.52 20.15 -24.51
N ILE A 31 -14.21 20.25 -24.60
CA ILE A 31 -13.27 19.43 -23.83
C ILE A 31 -13.17 20.05 -22.45
N ARG A 32 -13.66 19.35 -21.43
CA ARG A 32 -13.50 19.76 -20.03
C ARG A 32 -12.15 19.27 -19.51
N ASP A 33 -11.56 20.04 -18.59
CA ASP A 33 -10.48 19.51 -17.76
C ASP A 33 -11.05 18.40 -16.89
N PHE A 34 -10.37 17.26 -16.88
CA PHE A 34 -10.60 16.24 -15.89
C PHE A 34 -9.39 16.21 -14.96
N THR A 35 -9.26 17.26 -14.16
CA THR A 35 -8.26 17.31 -13.11
C THR A 35 -8.67 16.33 -12.04
N LYS A 36 -7.82 15.32 -11.81
CA LYS A 36 -8.01 14.37 -10.73
C LYS A 36 -7.97 15.06 -9.37
N LEU A 37 -8.72 14.52 -8.42
CA LEU A 37 -8.74 14.99 -7.04
C LEU A 37 -7.55 14.42 -6.27
N ASP A 38 -6.90 15.26 -5.46
CA ASP A 38 -5.90 14.78 -4.51
C ASP A 38 -6.56 14.02 -3.35
N GLN A 39 -5.78 13.11 -2.78
CA GLN A 39 -6.21 12.27 -1.67
C GLN A 39 -5.05 11.98 -0.72
N THR A 40 -5.39 11.57 0.49
CA THR A 40 -4.44 11.26 1.55
C THR A 40 -4.75 9.91 2.17
N ILE A 41 -3.73 9.27 2.74
CA ILE A 41 -3.85 8.05 3.52
C ILE A 41 -3.80 8.41 5.01
N THR A 42 -4.69 7.82 5.80
CA THR A 42 -4.61 7.79 7.25
C THR A 42 -4.14 6.40 7.66
N PHE A 43 -2.91 6.32 8.15
CA PHE A 43 -2.32 5.10 8.70
C PHE A 43 -1.84 5.38 10.12
N GLU A 44 -2.56 4.83 11.09
CA GLU A 44 -2.30 5.06 12.51
C GLU A 44 -0.92 4.52 12.93
N PRO A 45 -0.26 5.16 13.92
CA PRO A 45 0.98 4.65 14.48
C PRO A 45 0.85 3.20 14.96
N LEU A 46 1.80 2.37 14.57
CA LEU A 46 1.90 0.99 15.04
C LEU A 46 2.66 0.97 16.37
N LEU A 47 2.12 0.22 17.33
CA LEU A 47 2.81 -0.04 18.59
C LEU A 47 3.92 -1.09 18.39
N ASP A 48 4.94 -1.03 19.24
CA ASP A 48 5.94 -2.10 19.35
C ASP A 48 5.26 -3.45 19.58
N LYS A 49 5.83 -4.51 18.99
CA LYS A 49 5.28 -5.87 19.06
C LYS A 49 6.34 -6.89 19.42
N SER A 50 5.91 -8.00 19.99
CA SER A 50 6.73 -9.20 20.20
C SER A 50 6.50 -10.23 19.08
N LEU A 51 7.46 -11.13 18.84
CA LEU A 51 7.36 -12.13 17.78
C LEU A 51 6.15 -13.07 17.94
N ASP A 52 5.67 -13.30 19.16
CA ASP A 52 4.46 -14.08 19.48
C ASP A 52 3.13 -13.39 19.13
N GLU A 53 3.14 -12.10 18.82
CA GLU A 53 1.97 -11.36 18.31
C GLU A 53 1.78 -11.50 16.79
N SER A 54 2.60 -12.34 16.14
CA SER A 54 2.52 -12.63 14.71
C SER A 54 1.54 -13.77 14.41
N PRO A 55 0.73 -13.69 13.34
CA PRO A 55 0.52 -12.55 12.45
C PRO A 55 -0.52 -11.57 13.02
N PHE A 56 -0.47 -10.32 12.58
CA PHE A 56 -1.49 -9.30 12.90
C PHE A 56 -1.96 -8.56 11.65
N ALA A 57 -3.12 -7.92 11.75
CA ALA A 57 -3.72 -7.18 10.64
C ALA A 57 -3.39 -5.67 10.71
N LEU A 58 -3.23 -5.05 9.55
CA LEU A 58 -3.08 -3.62 9.37
C LEU A 58 -4.41 -2.98 8.96
N THR A 59 -4.59 -1.74 9.38
CA THR A 59 -5.72 -0.91 9.00
C THR A 59 -5.23 0.47 8.59
N ALA A 60 -5.60 0.89 7.39
CA ALA A 60 -5.39 2.24 6.88
C ALA A 60 -6.59 2.62 6.02
N THR A 61 -6.88 3.91 5.92
CA THR A 61 -7.98 4.44 5.10
C THR A 61 -7.46 5.52 4.16
N ALA A 62 -8.05 5.62 2.97
CA ALA A 62 -7.79 6.73 2.05
C ALA A 62 -9.01 7.64 1.97
N THR A 63 -8.83 8.95 1.82
CA THR A 63 -9.95 9.90 1.69
C THR A 63 -10.80 9.68 0.44
N SER A 64 -10.25 9.00 -0.57
CA SER A 64 -10.98 8.55 -1.76
C SER A 64 -11.91 7.35 -1.52
N ASN A 65 -11.79 6.66 -0.38
CA ASN A 65 -12.36 5.34 -0.09
C ASN A 65 -11.85 4.20 -1.01
N LEU A 66 -10.77 4.43 -1.77
CA LEU A 66 -10.08 3.39 -2.51
C LEU A 66 -9.31 2.46 -1.55
N PRO A 67 -9.12 1.18 -1.91
CA PRO A 67 -8.38 0.23 -1.08
C PRO A 67 -6.91 0.64 -0.95
N VAL A 68 -6.39 0.56 0.27
CA VAL A 68 -4.97 0.79 0.59
C VAL A 68 -4.23 -0.54 0.55
N SER A 69 -3.11 -0.59 -0.17
CA SER A 69 -2.18 -1.71 -0.18
C SER A 69 -1.03 -1.47 0.79
N PHE A 70 -0.37 -2.54 1.22
CA PHE A 70 0.71 -2.46 2.18
C PHE A 70 1.96 -3.17 1.64
N ASN A 71 3.12 -2.57 1.92
CA ASN A 71 4.43 -3.14 1.59
C ASN A 71 5.34 -3.11 2.82
N SER A 72 6.25 -4.09 2.92
CA SER A 72 7.33 -4.04 3.92
C SER A 72 8.59 -3.49 3.28
N ALA A 73 9.13 -2.42 3.86
CA ALA A 73 10.45 -1.92 3.51
C ALA A 73 11.58 -2.71 4.21
N THR A 74 11.23 -3.58 5.16
CA THR A 74 12.17 -4.44 5.91
C THR A 74 11.75 -5.91 5.87
N PRO A 75 11.78 -6.57 4.68
CA PRO A 75 11.29 -7.94 4.51
C PRO A 75 12.03 -8.99 5.33
N ASN A 76 13.27 -8.70 5.77
CA ASN A 76 14.03 -9.57 6.66
C ASN A 76 13.51 -9.57 8.12
N ILE A 77 12.78 -8.52 8.51
CA ILE A 77 12.24 -8.34 9.87
C ILE A 77 10.75 -8.67 9.90
N CYS A 78 10.01 -8.22 8.89
CA CYS A 78 8.58 -8.42 8.78
C CYS A 78 8.15 -8.54 7.31
N ALA A 79 7.28 -9.48 7.00
CA ALA A 79 6.70 -9.68 5.69
C ALA A 79 5.22 -9.26 5.68
N VAL A 80 4.75 -8.71 4.56
CA VAL A 80 3.34 -8.34 4.38
C VAL A 80 2.73 -9.19 3.27
N SER A 81 1.54 -9.73 3.54
CA SER A 81 0.70 -10.38 2.54
C SER A 81 -0.72 -9.83 2.64
N GLY A 82 -1.16 -9.11 1.61
CA GLY A 82 -2.40 -8.33 1.66
C GLY A 82 -2.34 -7.24 2.73
N ASN A 83 -3.07 -7.46 3.83
CA ASN A 83 -3.09 -6.59 5.01
C ASN A 83 -2.63 -7.31 6.28
N SER A 84 -2.02 -8.49 6.16
CA SER A 84 -1.47 -9.25 7.28
C SER A 84 0.05 -9.13 7.32
N VAL A 85 0.58 -8.78 8.49
CA VAL A 85 2.02 -8.71 8.78
C VAL A 85 2.44 -9.97 9.51
N THR A 86 3.49 -10.63 9.01
CA THR A 86 4.20 -11.72 9.68
C THR A 86 5.54 -11.21 10.19
N LEU A 87 5.77 -11.31 11.49
CA LEU A 87 7.06 -10.95 12.09
C LEU A 87 8.01 -12.15 12.01
N MET A 88 9.25 -11.89 11.56
CA MET A 88 10.25 -12.93 11.26
C MET A 88 11.50 -12.81 12.14
N ALA A 89 11.88 -11.59 12.51
CA ALA A 89 13.07 -11.34 13.32
C ALA A 89 12.90 -10.10 14.21
N GLU A 90 13.74 -10.00 15.23
CA GLU A 90 13.85 -8.80 16.07
C GLU A 90 14.48 -7.65 15.28
N GLY A 91 14.03 -6.43 15.54
CA GLY A 91 14.54 -5.24 14.86
C GLY A 91 13.44 -4.21 14.59
N VAL A 92 13.75 -3.22 13.76
CA VAL A 92 12.75 -2.22 13.35
C VAL A 92 12.04 -2.73 12.10
N CYS A 93 10.72 -2.91 12.21
CA CYS A 93 9.86 -3.20 11.08
C CYS A 93 9.35 -1.88 10.49
N ILE A 94 9.47 -1.70 9.17
CA ILE A 94 8.99 -0.53 8.44
C ILE A 94 7.94 -0.98 7.43
N ILE A 95 6.73 -0.42 7.55
CA ILE A 95 5.57 -0.70 6.70
C ILE A 95 5.16 0.57 5.96
N GLU A 96 4.94 0.42 4.65
CA GLU A 96 4.46 1.46 3.76
C GLU A 96 2.99 1.19 3.42
N ALA A 97 2.13 2.19 3.60
CA ALA A 97 0.74 2.18 3.13
C ALA A 97 0.66 2.98 1.82
N ILE A 98 0.10 2.34 0.79
CA ILE A 98 0.14 2.81 -0.59
C ILE A 98 -1.28 2.87 -1.15
N GLN A 99 -1.55 3.94 -1.90
CA GLN A 99 -2.77 4.09 -2.67
C GLN A 99 -2.38 4.78 -3.99
N GLU A 100 -2.64 4.12 -5.11
CA GLU A 100 -2.20 4.51 -6.45
C GLU A 100 -3.12 5.52 -7.16
N GLY A 101 -4.32 5.76 -6.62
CA GLY A 101 -5.35 6.53 -7.30
C GLY A 101 -6.09 5.71 -8.35
N ASP A 102 -6.94 6.39 -9.10
CA ASP A 102 -7.73 5.79 -10.17
C ASP A 102 -7.97 6.82 -11.28
N ALA A 103 -9.03 6.66 -12.08
CA ALA A 103 -9.38 7.67 -13.07
C ALA A 103 -9.66 9.03 -12.40
N THR A 104 -10.30 9.06 -11.22
CA THR A 104 -10.82 10.25 -10.53
C THR A 104 -9.82 10.87 -9.58
N TYR A 105 -8.98 10.09 -8.91
CA TYR A 105 -8.06 10.55 -7.88
C TYR A 105 -6.59 10.34 -8.26
N ASN A 106 -5.72 11.26 -7.84
CA ASN A 106 -4.27 11.11 -7.95
C ASN A 106 -3.74 10.04 -6.98
N PRO A 107 -2.55 9.46 -7.21
CA PRO A 107 -1.86 8.69 -6.17
C PRO A 107 -1.73 9.50 -4.89
N ALA A 108 -1.96 8.86 -3.75
CA ALA A 108 -1.77 9.51 -2.46
C ALA A 108 -0.28 9.54 -2.10
N PRO A 109 0.18 10.52 -1.29
CA PRO A 109 1.49 10.41 -0.66
C PRO A 109 1.61 9.10 0.13
N ILE A 110 2.72 8.39 -0.04
CA ILE A 110 2.99 7.14 0.69
C ILE A 110 3.14 7.45 2.18
N GLU A 111 2.39 6.75 3.01
CA GLU A 111 2.46 6.88 4.46
C GLU A 111 3.29 5.73 5.04
N THR A 112 4.33 6.06 5.80
CA THR A 112 5.25 5.08 6.37
C THR A 112 5.12 5.00 7.89
N ARG A 113 5.04 3.79 8.43
CA ARG A 113 5.07 3.53 9.88
C ARG A 113 6.16 2.54 10.23
N SER A 114 6.84 2.82 11.34
CA SER A 114 7.86 1.96 11.91
C SER A 114 7.50 1.58 13.34
N PHE A 115 7.78 0.35 13.74
CA PHE A 115 7.66 -0.12 15.11
C PHE A 115 8.77 -1.13 15.42
N SER A 116 9.08 -1.30 16.71
CA SER A 116 10.10 -2.25 17.15
C SER A 116 9.50 -3.64 17.33
N VAL A 117 10.19 -4.64 16.80
CA VAL A 117 9.93 -6.06 17.02
C VAL A 117 10.88 -6.56 18.09
N ARG A 118 10.33 -7.08 19.19
CA ARG A 118 11.08 -7.61 20.33
C ARG A 118 11.04 -9.13 20.32
N GLY A 119 12.12 -9.74 20.81
CA GLY A 119 12.16 -11.17 21.04
C GLY A 119 11.15 -11.61 22.09
N ASN A 120 10.75 -12.88 22.02
CA ASN A 120 9.93 -13.47 23.05
C ASN A 120 10.78 -13.61 24.32
N THR A 121 10.74 -12.62 25.22
CA THR A 121 11.28 -12.76 26.58
C THR A 121 10.30 -13.57 27.43
N GLY A 122 9.98 -14.80 26.99
CA GLY A 122 9.44 -15.82 27.87
C GLY A 122 10.59 -16.60 28.51
N PRO A 123 10.44 -17.15 29.73
CA PRO A 123 11.40 -18.14 30.20
C PRO A 123 11.37 -19.30 29.20
N ASN A 124 12.48 -19.53 28.51
CA ASN A 124 12.66 -20.65 27.57
C ASN A 124 12.18 -21.97 28.22
N PRO A 125 11.09 -22.62 27.78
CA PRO A 125 10.76 -23.97 28.20
C PRO A 125 11.59 -24.93 27.35
N GLY A 126 12.91 -24.88 27.54
CA GLY A 126 13.84 -25.53 26.62
C GLY A 126 15.29 -25.56 27.07
N THR A 127 15.60 -25.21 28.32
CA THR A 127 16.80 -25.78 28.93
C THR A 127 16.47 -27.26 29.17
N PRO A 128 17.12 -28.24 28.53
CA PRO A 128 17.07 -29.59 29.05
C PRO A 128 17.64 -29.51 30.46
N THR A 129 16.76 -29.57 31.45
CA THR A 129 17.15 -29.84 32.83
C THR A 129 17.90 -31.14 32.77
N ALA A 130 19.24 -31.07 32.83
CA ALA A 130 20.06 -32.23 33.04
C ALA A 130 19.60 -32.81 34.37
N THR A 131 18.87 -33.92 34.31
CA THR A 131 18.61 -34.74 35.49
C THR A 131 19.99 -35.03 36.10
N PRO A 132 20.28 -34.64 37.34
CA PRO A 132 21.54 -35.02 37.95
C PRO A 132 21.60 -36.55 37.92
N ILE A 133 22.63 -37.09 37.26
CA ILE A 133 22.98 -38.50 37.35
C ILE A 133 23.21 -38.76 38.84
N PRO A 134 22.45 -39.66 39.50
CA PRO A 134 22.77 -40.01 40.87
C PRO A 134 24.12 -40.74 40.85
N THR A 135 25.16 -40.05 41.31
CA THR A 135 26.43 -40.65 41.73
C THR A 135 26.10 -41.76 42.72
N GLY A 136 26.47 -42.99 42.37
CA GLY A 136 26.28 -44.16 43.21
C GLY A 136 26.84 -43.94 44.60
N THR A 137 26.05 -44.29 45.62
CA THR A 137 26.52 -44.43 46.98
C THR A 137 27.27 -45.75 47.14
N PRO A 138 28.39 -45.80 47.89
CA PRO A 138 29.03 -47.05 48.24
C PRO A 138 28.13 -47.89 49.18
N GLN A 139 28.05 -49.19 48.90
CA GLN A 139 27.39 -50.20 49.72
C GLN A 139 28.12 -50.39 51.08
N PRO A 140 27.41 -50.49 52.22
CA PRO A 140 28.03 -50.75 53.54
C PRO A 140 27.94 -52.23 53.96
N PRO A 141 28.58 -52.57 55.10
CA PRO A 141 29.97 -53.00 55.25
C PRO A 141 30.26 -54.43 54.77
#